data_AF-A0A243RZH3-F1
#
_entry.id   AF-A0A243RZH3-F1
#
_cell.length_a   1.000
_cell.length_b   1.000
_cell.length_c   1.000
_cell.angle_alpha   90.00
_cell.angle_beta   90.00
_cell.angle_gamma   90.00
#
_symmetry.space_group_name_H-M   'P 1'
#
loop_
_entity.id
_entity.type
_entity.pdbx_description
1 polymer ?
#
loop_
_entity_poly.entity_id
_entity_poly.type
_entity_poly.pdbx_seq_one_letter_code
_entity_poly.pdbx_strand_id
1 'polypeptide(L)'
;MGLFMLSGRHVWPLLKSELDMRCYDCLQEARSDTAGIGVCSRCGLATCENHARVRQVHVTRQIGMGSSHGRIPARRVVCHTCDTAETAQ
;
A
#
# COMPACT_ATOMS: atom_id res chain seq x y z
N MET A 1 9.09 10.85 -58.79
CA MET A 1 10.39 10.56 -58.15
C MET A 1 10.28 11.03 -56.71
N GLY A 2 10.51 10.14 -55.74
CA GLY A 2 10.57 10.49 -54.31
C GLY A 2 9.33 10.13 -53.47
N LEU A 3 9.02 8.83 -53.36
CA LEU A 3 8.26 8.26 -52.25
C LEU A 3 9.08 8.39 -50.96
N PHE A 4 8.49 8.91 -49.88
CA PHE A 4 8.86 8.55 -48.51
C PHE A 4 7.59 8.41 -47.66
N MET A 5 7.05 7.20 -47.67
CA MET A 5 6.29 6.62 -46.56
C MET A 5 7.26 6.25 -45.41
N LEU A 6 6.69 5.91 -44.24
CA LEU A 6 7.30 5.46 -42.95
C LEU A 6 7.31 6.61 -41.92
N SER A 7 6.79 6.54 -40.69
CA SER A 7 6.30 5.46 -39.82
C SER A 7 5.66 6.15 -38.61
N GLY A 8 4.40 5.91 -38.23
CA GLY A 8 4.06 5.00 -37.14
C GLY A 8 4.73 5.30 -35.80
N ARG A 9 4.00 5.84 -34.81
CA ARG A 9 3.83 5.31 -33.43
C ARG A 9 3.20 6.32 -32.45
N HIS A 10 2.01 5.93 -31.97
CA HIS A 10 1.34 6.26 -30.71
C HIS A 10 2.16 7.04 -29.65
N VAL A 11 1.74 8.25 -29.29
CA VAL A 11 2.11 8.90 -28.02
C VAL A 11 0.84 9.07 -27.18
N TRP A 12 0.56 8.08 -26.34
CA TRP A 12 -0.44 8.09 -25.28
C TRP A 12 0.23 7.37 -24.10
N PRO A 13 0.13 7.76 -22.81
CA PRO A 13 -0.23 9.01 -22.13
C PRO A 13 0.82 9.44 -21.06
N LEU A 14 1.36 10.67 -21.08
CA LEU A 14 2.29 11.17 -20.03
C LEU A 14 1.58 11.93 -18.89
N LEU A 15 0.44 11.42 -18.41
CA LEU A 15 -0.26 11.97 -17.23
C LEU A 15 -0.75 10.85 -16.30
N LYS A 16 0.07 9.82 -16.06
CA LYS A 16 -0.33 8.63 -15.28
C LYS A 16 0.57 8.26 -14.10
N SER A 17 1.58 9.04 -13.71
CA SER A 17 2.56 8.52 -12.73
C SER A 17 3.21 9.53 -11.78
N GLU A 18 2.50 10.56 -11.31
CA GLU A 18 3.09 11.51 -10.34
C GLU A 18 2.40 11.55 -8.96
N LEU A 19 1.51 10.61 -8.69
CA LEU A 19 0.97 10.35 -7.34
C LEU A 19 1.09 8.87 -7.01
N ASP A 20 2.27 8.29 -7.26
CA ASP A 20 2.56 6.96 -6.73
C ASP A 20 2.80 7.09 -5.22
N MET A 21 1.99 6.38 -4.44
CA MET A 21 2.10 6.38 -2.98
C MET A 21 3.36 5.63 -2.56
N ARG A 22 4.48 6.35 -2.40
CA ARG A 22 5.79 5.74 -2.12
C ARG A 22 5.91 5.22 -0.69
N CYS A 23 6.65 4.12 -0.53
CA CYS A 23 6.95 3.58 0.80
C CYS A 23 7.82 4.54 1.62
N TYR A 24 7.37 4.86 2.83
CA TYR A 24 8.11 5.72 3.75
C TYR A 24 9.46 5.12 4.16
N ASP A 25 9.48 3.85 4.61
CA ASP A 25 10.70 3.20 5.09
C ASP A 25 11.76 3.08 3.99
N CYS A 26 11.35 2.80 2.75
CA CYS A 26 12.26 2.81 1.60
C CYS A 26 12.90 4.20 1.41
N LEU A 27 12.11 5.28 1.49
CA LEU A 27 12.65 6.63 1.38
C LEU A 27 13.68 6.94 2.47
N GLN A 28 13.47 6.44 3.69
CA GLN A 28 14.43 6.56 4.79
C GLN A 28 15.72 5.77 4.53
N GLU A 29 15.64 4.64 3.83
CA GLU A 29 16.78 3.82 3.39
C GLU A 29 17.47 4.36 2.12
N ALA A 30 17.11 5.57 1.65
CA ALA A 30 17.54 6.12 0.37
C ALA A 30 17.19 5.24 -0.85
N ARG A 31 16.15 4.40 -0.71
CA ARG A 31 15.53 3.61 -1.79
C ARG A 31 14.25 4.32 -2.24
N SER A 32 14.26 4.92 -3.43
CA SER A 32 13.15 5.81 -3.86
C SER A 32 12.22 5.21 -4.91
N ASP A 33 12.39 3.94 -5.25
CA ASP A 33 11.75 3.26 -6.38
C ASP A 33 10.59 2.33 -5.97
N THR A 34 10.38 2.11 -4.67
CA THR A 34 9.40 1.12 -4.23
C THR A 34 8.00 1.74 -4.03
N ALA A 35 7.06 1.30 -4.87
CA ALA A 35 5.65 1.63 -4.75
C ALA A 35 5.06 1.07 -3.45
N GLY A 36 4.25 1.88 -2.77
CA GLY A 36 3.49 1.47 -1.61
C GLY A 36 2.28 0.64 -2.04
N ILE A 37 2.09 -0.51 -1.40
CA ILE A 37 0.95 -1.40 -1.65
C ILE A 37 -0.27 -1.02 -0.81
N GLY A 38 -0.08 -0.17 0.20
CA GLY A 38 -1.12 0.22 1.13
C GLY A 38 -0.62 1.20 2.19
N VAL A 39 -1.55 1.62 3.04
CA VAL A 39 -1.29 2.52 4.16
C VAL A 39 -1.38 1.72 5.47
N CYS A 40 -0.39 1.89 6.34
CA CYS A 40 -0.39 1.29 7.67
C CYS A 40 -1.60 1.79 8.46
N SER A 41 -2.45 0.89 8.94
CA SER A 41 -3.65 1.25 9.70
C SER A 41 -3.35 1.81 11.09
N ARG A 42 -2.10 1.75 11.54
CA ARG A 42 -1.66 2.22 12.87
C ARG A 42 -1.08 3.64 12.83
N CYS A 43 -0.13 3.88 11.93
CA CYS A 43 0.58 5.17 11.84
C CYS A 43 0.21 6.01 10.61
N GLY A 44 -0.53 5.45 9.63
CA GLY A 44 -0.95 6.18 8.43
C GLY A 44 0.14 6.35 7.36
N LEU A 45 1.31 5.75 7.53
CA LEU A 45 2.39 5.81 6.52
C LEU A 45 2.18 4.79 5.40
N ALA A 46 2.53 5.16 4.17
CA ALA A 46 2.54 4.27 3.02
C ALA A 46 3.70 3.26 3.13
N THR A 47 3.41 2.00 2.81
CA THR A 47 4.37 0.91 2.97
C THR A 47 4.33 -0.04 1.76
N CYS A 48 5.50 -0.50 1.32
CA CYS A 48 5.64 -1.48 0.24
C CYS A 48 5.49 -2.91 0.76
N GLU A 49 5.45 -3.89 -0.15
CA GLU A 49 5.38 -5.32 0.20
C GLU A 49 6.49 -5.81 1.13
N ASN A 50 7.68 -5.21 1.07
CA ASN A 50 8.80 -5.56 1.95
C ASN A 50 8.65 -4.97 3.36
N HIS A 51 8.10 -3.75 3.45
CA HIS A 51 7.96 -3.04 4.72
C HIS A 51 6.59 -3.22 5.39
N ALA A 52 5.69 -3.94 4.73
CA ALA A 52 4.34 -4.23 5.17
C ALA A 52 4.19 -5.65 5.74
N ARG A 53 3.30 -5.76 6.72
CA ARG A 53 2.71 -7.01 7.18
C ARG A 53 1.20 -6.93 7.07
N VAL A 54 0.60 -7.92 6.41
CA VAL A 54 -0.86 -8.07 6.35
C VAL A 54 -1.30 -8.97 7.51
N ARG A 55 -2.06 -8.41 8.44
CA ARG A 55 -2.59 -9.14 9.60
C ARG A 55 -4.09 -9.35 9.45
N GLN A 56 -4.55 -10.52 9.88
CA GLN A 56 -5.98 -10.78 10.06
C GLN A 56 -6.43 -10.18 11.38
N VAL A 57 -7.56 -9.47 11.36
CA VAL A 57 -8.17 -8.85 12.55
C VAL A 57 -9.65 -9.18 12.61
N HIS A 58 -10.12 -9.59 13.78
CA HIS A 58 -11.54 -9.75 14.02
C HIS A 58 -12.17 -8.37 14.22
N VAL A 59 -13.19 -8.05 13.42
CA VAL A 59 -13.92 -6.80 13.56
C VAL A 59 -14.88 -6.93 14.73
N THR A 60 -14.61 -6.21 15.81
CA THR A 60 -15.52 -6.11 16.95
C THR A 60 -16.56 -5.03 16.68
N ARG A 61 -17.84 -5.41 16.73
CA ARG A 61 -18.97 -4.48 16.64
C ARG A 61 -19.68 -4.42 17.99
N GLN A 62 -19.93 -3.21 18.48
CA GLN A 62 -20.81 -3.02 19.62
C GLN A 62 -22.25 -3.28 19.20
N ILE A 63 -22.94 -4.16 19.92
CA ILE A 63 -24.35 -4.48 19.72
C ILE A 63 -25.04 -4.38 21.09
N GLY A 64 -25.88 -3.35 21.27
CA GLY A 64 -26.52 -3.07 22.55
C GLY A 64 -25.48 -2.83 23.65
N MET A 65 -25.60 -3.56 24.76
CA MET A 65 -24.66 -3.51 25.89
C MET A 65 -23.50 -4.54 25.77
N GLY A 66 -23.35 -5.23 24.63
CA GLY A 66 -22.32 -6.26 24.43
C GLY A 66 -21.42 -6.00 23.21
N SER A 67 -20.34 -6.78 23.11
CA SER A 67 -19.47 -6.84 21.93
C SER A 67 -19.71 -8.14 21.15
N SER A 68 -19.86 -8.04 19.85
CA SER A 68 -19.87 -9.18 18.94
C SER A 68 -18.66 -9.11 18.00
N HIS A 69 -18.13 -10.27 17.61
CA HIS A 69 -17.12 -10.34 16.55
C HIS A 69 -17.77 -10.76 15.24
N GLY A 70 -17.40 -10.09 14.14
CA GLY A 70 -17.75 -10.55 12.81
C GLY A 70 -17.18 -11.94 12.55
N ARG A 71 -17.97 -12.83 11.94
CA ARG A 71 -17.56 -14.23 11.67
C ARG A 71 -16.42 -14.33 10.65
N ILE A 72 -16.21 -13.30 9.85
CA ILE A 72 -15.16 -13.25 8.82
C ILE A 72 -14.05 -12.31 9.30
N PRO A 73 -12.80 -12.77 9.42
CA PRO A 73 -11.69 -11.91 9.78
C PRO A 73 -11.43 -10.90 8.65
N ALA A 74 -11.28 -9.62 9.02
CA ALA A 74 -10.83 -8.58 8.10
C ALA A 74 -9.30 -8.61 7.97
N ARG A 75 -8.78 -7.87 6.99
CA ARG A 75 -7.33 -7.67 6.81
C ARG A 75 -6.96 -6.22 7.07
N ARG A 76 -5.81 -6.01 7.71
CA ARG A 76 -5.17 -4.69 7.82
C ARG A 76 -3.71 -4.78 7.41
N VAL A 77 -3.22 -3.69 6.82
CA VAL A 77 -1.78 -3.50 6.55
C VAL A 77 -1.17 -2.79 7.75
N VAL A 78 -0.06 -3.28 8.25
CA VAL A 78 0.72 -2.69 9.34
C VAL A 78 2.18 -2.62 8.89
N CYS A 79 2.88 -1.50 9.11
CA CYS A 79 4.32 -1.43 8.82
C CYS A 79 5.12 -2.27 9.82
N HIS A 80 6.33 -2.69 9.43
CA HIS A 80 7.19 -3.52 10.27
C HIS A 80 7.42 -2.95 11.68
N THR A 81 7.64 -1.63 11.80
CA THR A 81 7.81 -0.98 13.10
C THR A 81 6.60 -1.13 14.00
N CYS A 82 5.39 -0.90 13.47
CA CYS A 82 4.16 -1.07 14.23
C CYS A 82 3.85 -2.54 14.51
N ASP A 83 4.18 -3.45 13.58
CA ASP A 83 4.02 -4.89 13.77
C ASP A 83 4.90 -5.38 14.93
N THR A 84 6.18 -5.00 14.97
CA THR A 84 7.09 -5.32 16.07
C THR A 84 6.57 -4.77 17.41
N ALA A 85 6.06 -3.53 17.42
CA ALA A 85 5.51 -2.92 18.63
C ALA A 85 4.24 -3.63 19.13
N GLU A 86 3.42 -4.18 18.24
CA GLU A 86 2.23 -4.97 18.60
C GLU A 86 2.59 -6.38 19.09
N THR A 87 3.66 -6.99 18.56
CA THR A 87 4.07 -8.36 18.92
C THR A 87 5.03 -8.45 20.10
N ALA A 88 5.67 -7.36 20.50
CA ALA A 88 6.62 -7.34 21.62
C ALA A 88 5.95 -7.35 23.01
N GLN A 89 4.67 -7.75 23.08
CA GLN A 89 3.87 -7.81 24.31
C GLN A 89 4.07 -9.12 25.07
#